data_AF-A0ABD3MFX6-F1
#
_entry.id   AF-A0ABD3MFX6-F1
#
_cell.length_a   1.000
_cell.length_b   1.000
_cell.length_c   1.000
_cell.angle_alpha   90.00
_cell.angle_beta   90.00
_cell.angle_gamma   90.00
#
_symmetry.space_group_name_H-M   'P 1'
#
loop_
_entity.id
_entity.type
_entity.pdbx_description
1 polymer ?
#
loop_
_entity_poly.entity_id
_entity_poly.type
_entity_poly.pdbx_seq_one_letter_code
_entity_poly.pdbx_strand_id
1 'polypeptide(L)'
;MISSMAWFIVGATIILILSLPVYTITLAIITILRAKWRHHRDNHNTDFHGKNPNNSTTASSPWSHIRTSFFQGTVFHIRHRPVIHAFKYPLYFAVVELDEASELFGTDNVHSSSSSSAEQQRQQTQTLNPSGTLWPLSSIMLLRDIDHLKNGEGISNNTTSAASESRHNLSMRDRICNLVHERTNGKLDLRSCCSSTNERENRRKIILVTHLMYYGYCFNPVSLFFILKPTNGNNDEGKEDQYKEGEEGIDAEEIEAIVVEVSNTPWNEMSIYVLHPDSVDTLEHTVYPRAPSSASFSTTANNATTKFNTTIHRYRWRKNFHVSPFMTMDFDYDWKFQVSCNRIKVEATMIRRPLDDGVGQGLVVEKEENVKSANTFDNKNTNDSQLYFTAGFDIQRTNLHPPTFKYPLQLAFIILRFPIYCFIIQLWIHYEAFKLLMKGVQFIPHPQGSETGASRAIAAVMRPIFGAMEVAEIWWSRWKSRGRGGECKSKDA
;
A
#
# COMPACT_ATOMS: atom_id res chain seq x y z
N MET A 1 -0.50 43.54 18.25
CA MET A 1 0.37 42.50 17.66
C MET A 1 -0.40 41.32 17.07
N ILE A 2 -1.34 40.68 17.80
CA ILE A 2 -2.06 39.48 17.32
C ILE A 2 -2.85 39.70 16.01
N SER A 3 -3.55 40.84 15.88
CA SER A 3 -4.30 41.17 14.64
C SER A 3 -3.37 41.37 13.42
N SER A 4 -2.23 42.04 13.60
CA SER A 4 -1.25 42.26 12.52
C SER A 4 -0.56 40.96 12.09
N MET A 5 -0.26 40.06 13.04
CA MET A 5 0.24 38.71 12.72
C MET A 5 -0.80 37.87 11.96
N ALA A 6 -2.08 37.96 12.32
CA ALA A 6 -3.15 37.25 11.62
C ALA A 6 -3.26 37.69 10.15
N TRP A 7 -3.23 38.99 9.87
CA TRP A 7 -3.24 39.50 8.49
C TRP A 7 -1.99 39.12 7.70
N PHE A 8 -0.82 39.11 8.33
CA PHE A 8 0.41 38.63 7.69
C PHE A 8 0.33 37.15 7.33
N ILE A 9 -0.17 36.31 8.24
CA ILE A 9 -0.37 34.87 7.99
C ILE A 9 -1.38 34.66 6.85
N VAL A 10 -2.51 35.38 6.86
CA VAL A 10 -3.51 35.30 5.78
C VAL A 10 -2.91 35.73 4.44
N GLY A 11 -2.18 36.84 4.39
CA GLY A 11 -1.49 37.31 3.18
C GLY A 11 -0.46 36.30 2.65
N ALA A 12 0.40 35.77 3.52
CA ALA A 12 1.38 34.75 3.17
C ALA A 12 0.72 33.46 2.66
N THR A 13 -0.40 33.05 3.26
CA THR A 13 -1.16 31.86 2.86
C THR A 13 -1.79 32.05 1.48
N ILE A 14 -2.36 33.22 1.18
CA ILE A 14 -2.92 33.54 -0.14
C ILE A 14 -1.83 33.52 -1.21
N ILE A 15 -0.67 34.12 -0.94
CA ILE A 15 0.47 34.11 -1.88
C ILE A 15 0.93 32.67 -2.15
N LEU A 16 1.04 31.83 -1.12
CA LEU A 16 1.40 30.42 -1.26
C LEU A 16 0.38 29.65 -2.11
N ILE A 17 -0.91 29.84 -1.85
CA ILE A 17 -2.01 29.18 -2.59
C ILE A 17 -1.98 29.55 -4.08
N LEU A 18 -1.66 30.81 -4.41
CA LEU A 18 -1.63 31.27 -5.80
C LEU A 18 -0.32 30.91 -6.52
N SER A 19 0.81 30.89 -5.81
CA SER A 19 2.13 30.61 -6.40
C SER A 19 2.40 29.13 -6.64
N LEU A 20 1.89 28.24 -5.78
CA LEU A 20 2.16 26.80 -5.87
C LEU A 20 1.63 26.15 -7.18
N PRO A 21 0.40 26.45 -7.66
CA PRO A 21 -0.08 25.99 -8.96
C PRO A 21 0.77 26.48 -10.12
N VAL A 22 1.13 27.76 -10.12
CA VAL A 22 1.95 28.38 -11.17
C VAL A 22 3.32 27.70 -11.21
N TYR A 23 3.97 27.53 -10.06
CA TYR A 23 5.25 26.84 -9.94
C TYR A 23 5.19 25.41 -10.50
N THR A 24 4.20 24.64 -10.07
CA THR A 24 4.04 23.22 -10.47
C THR A 24 3.78 23.05 -11.96
N ILE A 25 2.89 23.88 -12.52
CA ILE A 25 2.60 23.88 -13.96
C ILE A 25 3.85 24.30 -14.75
N THR A 26 4.62 25.27 -14.25
CA THR A 26 5.88 25.70 -14.87
C THR A 26 6.89 24.55 -14.93
N LEU A 27 7.08 23.81 -13.84
CA LEU A 27 7.96 22.63 -13.82
C LEU A 27 7.51 21.56 -14.82
N ALA A 28 6.20 21.33 -14.95
CA ALA A 28 5.65 20.40 -15.93
C ALA A 28 5.92 20.85 -17.37
N ILE A 29 5.74 22.14 -17.68
CA ILE A 29 6.05 22.69 -19.01
C ILE A 29 7.53 22.55 -19.33
N ILE A 30 8.43 22.88 -18.38
CA ILE A 30 9.87 22.73 -18.56
C ILE A 30 10.23 21.25 -18.81
N THR A 31 9.61 20.32 -18.10
CA THR A 31 9.81 18.87 -18.29
C THR A 31 9.42 18.46 -19.72
N ILE A 32 8.29 18.94 -20.22
CA ILE A 32 7.83 18.68 -21.60
C ILE A 32 8.81 19.27 -22.63
N LEU A 33 9.24 20.52 -22.44
CA LEU A 33 10.18 21.19 -23.34
C LEU A 33 11.53 20.47 -23.38
N ARG A 34 12.06 20.07 -22.22
CA ARG A 34 13.29 19.27 -22.09
C ARG A 34 13.18 17.92 -22.80
N ALA A 35 12.05 17.24 -22.66
CA ALA A 35 11.79 15.96 -23.33
C ALA A 35 11.76 16.11 -24.85
N LYS A 36 11.06 17.12 -25.37
CA LYS A 36 11.03 17.43 -26.82
C LYS A 36 12.41 17.81 -27.37
N TRP A 37 13.17 18.60 -26.63
CA TRP A 37 14.52 19.00 -27.04
C TRP A 37 15.48 17.81 -27.14
N ARG A 38 15.47 16.91 -26.15
CA ARG A 38 16.24 15.66 -26.20
C ARG A 38 15.89 14.82 -27.43
N HIS A 39 14.59 14.60 -27.66
CA HIS A 39 14.11 13.85 -28.80
C HIS A 39 14.56 14.44 -30.15
N HIS A 40 14.48 15.77 -30.30
CA HIS A 40 14.93 16.46 -31.52
C HIS A 40 16.44 16.33 -31.75
N ARG A 41 17.24 16.41 -30.67
CA ARG A 41 18.69 16.25 -30.73
C ARG A 41 19.09 14.84 -31.16
N ASP A 42 18.42 13.82 -30.64
CA ASP A 42 18.75 12.42 -30.92
C ASP A 42 18.43 12.06 -32.38
N ASN A 43 17.31 12.56 -32.93
CA ASN A 43 16.96 12.40 -34.35
C ASN A 43 17.98 13.06 -35.30
N HIS A 44 18.50 14.24 -34.96
CA HIS A 44 19.55 14.88 -35.78
C HIS A 44 20.86 14.10 -35.82
N ASN A 45 21.18 13.38 -34.75
CA ASN A 45 22.42 12.60 -34.66
C ASN A 45 22.32 11.28 -35.45
N THR A 46 21.12 10.72 -35.61
CA THR A 46 20.88 9.51 -36.43
C THR A 46 20.96 9.76 -37.93
N ASP A 47 20.62 10.96 -38.39
CA ASP A 47 20.73 11.34 -39.81
C ASP A 47 22.19 11.41 -40.28
N PHE A 48 23.13 11.64 -39.37
CA PHE A 48 24.57 11.69 -39.68
C PHE A 48 25.20 10.30 -39.92
N HIS A 49 24.54 9.23 -39.46
CA HIS A 49 25.04 7.85 -39.56
C HIS A 49 24.30 6.95 -40.56
N GLY A 50 23.49 7.52 -41.46
CA GLY A 50 23.04 6.83 -42.67
C GLY A 50 22.11 5.63 -42.44
N LYS A 51 21.06 5.77 -41.63
CA LYS A 51 19.94 4.80 -41.61
C LYS A 51 18.78 5.29 -42.49
N ASN A 52 18.20 4.33 -43.21
CA ASN A 52 17.21 4.47 -44.27
C ASN A 52 15.91 5.15 -43.77
N PRO A 53 15.40 6.24 -44.41
CA PRO A 53 14.29 7.05 -43.89
C PRO A 53 12.87 6.46 -44.10
N ASN A 54 12.73 5.19 -44.49
CA ASN A 54 11.45 4.63 -44.95
C ASN A 54 10.58 3.93 -43.88
N ASN A 55 10.93 3.99 -42.60
CA ASN A 55 10.00 3.62 -41.53
C ASN A 55 9.56 4.90 -40.80
N SER A 56 8.48 5.51 -41.29
CA SER A 56 7.74 6.54 -40.56
C SER A 56 6.99 5.91 -39.39
N THR A 57 7.71 5.40 -38.38
CA THR A 57 7.16 5.18 -37.05
C THR A 57 6.86 6.54 -36.45
N THR A 58 5.57 6.85 -36.26
CA THR A 58 5.11 7.93 -35.39
C THR A 58 5.97 7.93 -34.12
N ALA A 59 6.70 9.03 -33.89
CA ALA A 59 7.66 9.14 -32.80
C ALA A 59 6.99 8.81 -31.45
N SER A 60 7.38 7.69 -30.84
CA SER A 60 6.84 7.24 -29.56
C SER A 60 7.28 8.20 -28.45
N SER A 61 6.33 8.61 -27.59
CA SER A 61 6.59 9.42 -26.40
C SER A 61 7.75 8.84 -25.57
N PRO A 62 8.61 9.66 -24.93
CA PRO A 62 9.71 9.16 -24.09
C PRO A 62 9.22 8.40 -22.85
N TRP A 63 7.93 8.47 -22.54
CA TRP A 63 7.29 7.74 -21.44
C TRP A 63 6.43 6.57 -21.91
N SER A 64 6.44 6.24 -23.21
CA SER A 64 5.60 5.19 -23.79
C SER A 64 5.86 3.79 -23.22
N HIS A 65 7.09 3.51 -22.77
CA HIS A 65 7.50 2.23 -22.21
C HIS A 65 7.29 2.11 -20.70
N ILE A 66 6.89 3.19 -20.02
CA ILE A 66 6.83 3.26 -18.55
C ILE A 66 5.54 2.62 -18.04
N ARG A 67 5.67 1.63 -17.16
CA ARG A 67 4.53 0.99 -16.49
C ARG A 67 4.04 1.79 -15.30
N THR A 68 4.96 2.50 -14.64
CA THR A 68 4.65 3.39 -13.52
C THR A 68 3.55 4.38 -13.88
N SER A 69 2.46 4.39 -13.10
CA SER A 69 1.27 5.18 -13.42
C SER A 69 0.44 5.51 -12.18
N PHE A 70 -0.51 6.44 -12.36
CA PHE A 70 -1.41 6.86 -11.29
C PHE A 70 -2.76 6.19 -11.44
N PHE A 71 -3.23 5.64 -10.34
CA PHE A 71 -4.53 5.02 -10.23
C PHE A 71 -5.43 5.89 -9.37
N GLN A 72 -6.70 5.97 -9.73
CA GLN A 72 -7.72 6.70 -9.00
C GLN A 72 -8.89 5.79 -8.70
N GLY A 73 -9.53 5.98 -7.56
CA GLY A 73 -10.66 5.16 -7.18
C GLY A 73 -11.26 5.56 -5.86
N THR A 74 -11.97 4.62 -5.25
CA THR A 74 -12.65 4.84 -3.97
C THR A 74 -12.10 3.90 -2.91
N VAL A 75 -11.76 4.48 -1.77
CA VAL A 75 -11.50 3.74 -0.52
C VAL A 75 -12.80 3.70 0.27
N PHE A 76 -13.10 2.58 0.88
CA PHE A 76 -14.25 2.43 1.76
C PHE A 76 -13.85 1.75 3.07
N HIS A 77 -14.59 2.10 4.12
CA HIS A 77 -14.46 1.51 5.45
C HIS A 77 -15.86 1.20 5.96
N ILE A 78 -16.04 0.00 6.49
CA ILE A 78 -17.29 -0.50 7.04
C ILE A 78 -16.97 -1.17 8.37
N ARG A 79 -17.44 -0.59 9.45
CA ARG A 79 -17.54 -1.24 10.74
C ARG A 79 -18.89 -1.93 10.84
N HIS A 80 -18.88 -3.23 11.10
CA HIS A 80 -20.08 -4.05 11.26
C HIS A 80 -20.53 -4.11 12.72
N ARG A 81 -19.61 -4.01 13.67
CA ARG A 81 -19.89 -4.19 15.11
C ARG A 81 -19.06 -3.28 16.03
N PRO A 82 -19.54 -3.04 17.28
CA PRO A 82 -20.92 -3.23 17.75
C PRO A 82 -21.93 -2.28 17.11
N VAL A 83 -21.47 -1.15 16.56
CA VAL A 83 -22.32 -0.18 15.87
C VAL A 83 -21.92 -0.09 14.41
N ILE A 84 -22.90 -0.25 13.52
CA ILE A 84 -22.70 -0.14 12.09
C ILE A 84 -22.30 1.28 11.73
N HIS A 85 -21.21 1.40 10.99
CA HIS A 85 -20.71 2.67 10.52
C HIS A 85 -19.91 2.49 9.24
N ALA A 86 -20.21 3.27 8.22
CA ALA A 86 -19.53 3.17 6.95
C ALA A 86 -19.30 4.55 6.36
N PHE A 87 -18.15 4.70 5.69
CA PHE A 87 -17.82 5.89 4.91
C PHE A 87 -16.93 5.48 3.74
N LYS A 88 -16.91 6.34 2.72
CA LYS A 88 -16.11 6.15 1.51
C LYS A 88 -15.59 7.48 1.02
N TYR A 89 -14.41 7.48 0.43
CA TYR A 89 -13.77 8.69 -0.09
C TYR A 89 -12.92 8.37 -1.33
N PRO A 90 -12.80 9.31 -2.27
CA PRO A 90 -11.92 9.12 -3.42
C PRO A 90 -10.45 9.21 -2.98
N LEU A 91 -9.58 8.44 -3.64
CA LEU A 91 -8.14 8.50 -3.38
C LEU A 91 -7.34 8.14 -4.64
N TYR A 92 -6.13 8.69 -4.72
CA TYR A 92 -5.16 8.42 -5.78
C TYR A 92 -3.99 7.61 -5.23
N PHE A 93 -3.56 6.59 -5.96
CA PHE A 93 -2.36 5.81 -5.66
C PHE A 93 -1.34 5.96 -6.79
N ALA A 94 -0.06 6.02 -6.43
CA ALA A 94 1.02 5.77 -7.36
C ALA A 94 1.22 4.26 -7.43
N VAL A 95 1.26 3.71 -8.65
CA VAL A 95 1.61 2.32 -8.93
C VAL A 95 2.95 2.36 -9.65
N VAL A 96 4.01 2.02 -8.93
CA VAL A 96 5.40 2.21 -9.35
C VAL A 96 6.06 0.86 -9.59
N GLU A 97 6.66 0.67 -10.76
CA GLU A 97 7.57 -0.44 -10.97
C GLU A 97 8.94 -0.09 -10.42
N LEU A 98 9.42 -0.86 -9.44
CA LEU A 98 10.62 -0.46 -8.68
C LEU A 98 11.90 -0.36 -9.53
N ASP A 99 12.01 -1.16 -10.60
CA ASP A 99 13.17 -1.11 -11.51
C ASP A 99 13.18 0.17 -12.38
N GLU A 100 12.02 0.80 -12.62
CA GLU A 100 11.90 2.04 -13.40
C GLU A 100 12.03 3.31 -12.53
N ALA A 101 11.88 3.19 -11.21
CA ALA A 101 11.69 4.33 -10.31
C ALA A 101 12.83 5.35 -10.38
N SER A 102 14.09 4.90 -10.34
CA SER A 102 15.27 5.79 -10.38
C SER A 102 15.44 6.47 -11.74
N GLU A 103 15.07 5.80 -12.83
CA GLU A 103 15.06 6.41 -14.16
C GLU A 103 13.96 7.49 -14.27
N LEU A 104 12.79 7.24 -13.68
CA LEU A 104 11.65 8.14 -13.76
C LEU A 104 11.83 9.38 -12.87
N PHE A 105 12.07 9.16 -11.58
CA PHE A 105 12.11 10.22 -10.56
C PHE A 105 13.51 10.82 -10.37
N GLY A 106 14.56 10.10 -10.72
CA GLY A 106 15.95 10.44 -10.41
C GLY A 106 16.43 9.76 -9.14
N THR A 107 17.70 9.36 -9.12
CA THR A 107 18.29 8.63 -7.99
C THR A 107 18.17 9.38 -6.68
N ASP A 108 18.31 10.72 -6.71
CA ASP A 108 18.25 11.57 -5.51
C ASP A 108 16.83 11.67 -4.92
N ASN A 109 15.81 11.41 -5.74
CA ASN A 109 14.41 11.43 -5.33
C ASN A 109 13.88 10.04 -4.91
N VAL A 110 14.69 9.00 -5.12
CA VAL A 110 14.40 7.61 -4.74
C VAL A 110 15.23 7.18 -3.53
N HIS A 111 16.54 7.40 -3.58
CA HIS A 111 17.48 7.02 -2.54
C HIS A 111 17.81 8.22 -1.64
N SER A 112 17.77 8.03 -0.33
CA SER A 112 18.22 9.07 0.61
C SER A 112 19.73 9.30 0.50
N SER A 113 20.14 10.56 0.33
CA SER A 113 21.53 11.03 0.27
C SER A 113 22.34 10.91 1.57
N SER A 114 21.90 10.10 2.54
CA SER A 114 22.50 10.02 3.89
C SER A 114 23.55 8.93 4.08
N SER A 115 23.94 8.19 3.04
CA SER A 115 25.09 7.27 3.09
C SER A 115 26.16 7.65 2.08
N SER A 116 27.21 8.26 2.62
CA SER A 116 28.45 8.61 1.93
C SER A 116 29.16 7.39 1.38
N SER A 117 29.24 7.28 0.04
CA SER A 117 30.44 6.91 -0.73
C SER A 117 30.19 7.24 -2.21
N ALA A 118 30.34 8.52 -2.55
CA ALA A 118 30.20 9.04 -3.91
C ALA A 118 31.13 8.35 -4.94
N GLU A 119 32.12 7.58 -4.50
CA GLU A 119 33.09 6.86 -5.34
C GLU A 119 32.66 5.45 -5.77
N GLN A 120 31.88 4.71 -4.96
CA GLN A 120 31.36 3.39 -5.38
C GLN A 120 30.06 3.52 -6.19
N GLN A 121 29.21 4.49 -5.85
CA GLN A 121 28.05 4.85 -6.67
C GLN A 121 28.52 5.34 -8.06
N ARG A 122 29.66 6.04 -8.15
CA ARG A 122 30.28 6.38 -9.45
C ARG A 122 30.70 5.17 -10.30
N GLN A 123 30.91 3.98 -9.74
CA GLN A 123 31.26 2.78 -10.52
C GLN A 123 30.02 1.96 -10.94
N GLN A 124 28.94 1.97 -10.14
CA GLN A 124 27.66 1.35 -10.54
C GLN A 124 26.75 2.28 -11.36
N THR A 125 26.86 3.61 -11.21
CA THR A 125 25.92 4.60 -11.77
C THR A 125 26.46 5.38 -12.98
N GLN A 126 27.45 4.83 -13.71
CA GLN A 126 27.89 5.39 -15.01
C GLN A 126 26.78 5.43 -16.08
N THR A 127 25.60 4.84 -15.84
CA THR A 127 24.48 4.76 -16.79
C THR A 127 23.19 5.45 -16.33
N LEU A 128 23.06 5.88 -15.07
CA LEU A 128 21.80 6.37 -14.51
C LEU A 128 21.77 7.91 -14.44
N ASN A 129 20.72 8.51 -15.01
CA ASN A 129 20.48 9.95 -14.98
C ASN A 129 20.06 10.39 -13.57
N PRO A 130 20.90 11.15 -12.82
CA PRO A 130 20.64 11.45 -11.41
C PRO A 130 19.34 12.23 -11.19
N SER A 131 18.94 13.02 -12.18
CA SER A 131 17.70 13.81 -12.12
C SER A 131 16.46 13.03 -12.59
N GLY A 132 16.63 11.93 -13.34
CA GLY A 132 15.52 11.19 -13.93
C GLY A 132 14.88 11.87 -15.14
N THR A 133 13.87 11.22 -15.73
CA THR A 133 13.18 11.68 -16.94
C THR A 133 12.09 12.72 -16.66
N LEU A 134 11.48 12.68 -15.47
CA LEU A 134 10.46 13.65 -15.04
C LEU A 134 11.02 14.97 -14.51
N TRP A 135 12.34 15.13 -14.42
CA TRP A 135 12.92 16.39 -13.97
C TRP A 135 12.62 17.55 -14.94
N PRO A 136 12.28 18.75 -14.42
CA PRO A 136 12.30 19.15 -13.01
C PRO A 136 11.01 18.91 -12.23
N LEU A 137 9.95 18.37 -12.85
CA LEU A 137 8.69 18.08 -12.14
C LEU A 137 8.88 17.03 -11.02
N SER A 138 9.83 16.09 -11.18
CA SER A 138 10.14 15.10 -10.14
C SER A 138 10.61 15.73 -8.81
N SER A 139 11.16 16.95 -8.81
CA SER A 139 11.68 17.59 -7.60
C SER A 139 10.62 17.88 -6.52
N ILE A 140 9.33 17.83 -6.88
CA ILE A 140 8.21 18.01 -5.94
C ILE A 140 7.45 16.72 -5.65
N MET A 141 7.91 15.57 -6.16
CA MET A 141 7.37 14.23 -5.90
C MET A 141 8.50 13.27 -5.52
N LEU A 142 8.45 12.68 -4.32
CA LEU A 142 9.54 11.83 -3.82
C LEU A 142 9.02 10.43 -3.52
N LEU A 143 9.73 9.42 -4.02
CA LEU A 143 9.56 8.01 -3.67
C LEU A 143 10.72 7.60 -2.77
N ARG A 144 10.76 8.13 -1.54
CA ARG A 144 11.89 7.91 -0.65
C ARG A 144 11.90 6.47 -0.16
N ASP A 145 12.97 5.75 -0.43
CA ASP A 145 13.16 4.37 0.05
C ASP A 145 13.18 4.25 1.58
N ILE A 146 13.67 5.27 2.27
CA ILE A 146 13.63 5.39 3.74
C ILE A 146 12.21 5.53 4.29
N ASP A 147 11.22 5.89 3.46
CA ASP A 147 9.82 5.94 3.91
C ASP A 147 9.16 4.56 3.99
N HIS A 148 9.84 3.52 3.51
CA HIS A 148 9.37 2.16 3.45
C HIS A 148 10.32 1.22 4.22
N LEU A 149 9.77 0.12 4.73
CA LEU A 149 10.51 -0.92 5.45
C LEU A 149 11.29 -0.34 6.66
N LYS A 150 10.67 0.59 7.39
CA LYS A 150 11.32 1.49 8.36
C LYS A 150 11.94 0.79 9.58
N ASN A 151 11.52 -0.44 9.90
CA ASN A 151 12.06 -1.15 11.06
C ASN A 151 13.32 -1.95 10.72
N GLY A 152 13.93 -1.70 9.56
CA GLY A 152 15.14 -2.39 9.11
C GLY A 152 14.86 -3.72 8.42
N GLU A 153 13.62 -3.96 7.98
CA GLU A 153 13.26 -5.19 7.27
C GLU A 153 14.06 -5.35 5.97
N GLY A 154 14.48 -6.59 5.70
CA GLY A 154 15.27 -6.93 4.52
C GLY A 154 16.76 -6.58 4.60
N ILE A 155 17.23 -6.10 5.76
CA ILE A 155 18.65 -5.86 6.05
C ILE A 155 19.20 -7.08 6.81
N SER A 156 20.24 -7.72 6.29
CA SER A 156 20.85 -8.90 6.95
C SER A 156 21.54 -8.51 8.27
N ASN A 157 21.25 -9.27 9.33
CA ASN A 157 21.82 -9.07 10.67
C ASN A 157 23.27 -9.60 10.85
N ASN A 158 23.94 -10.09 9.79
CA ASN A 158 25.26 -10.72 9.95
C ASN A 158 26.33 -9.70 10.44
N THR A 159 26.84 -9.98 11.64
CA THR A 159 27.71 -9.17 12.51
C THR A 159 29.20 -9.21 12.13
N THR A 160 29.54 -8.86 10.89
CA THR A 160 30.95 -8.59 10.53
C THR A 160 31.14 -7.12 10.19
N SER A 161 32.23 -6.52 10.69
CA SER A 161 32.55 -5.10 10.62
C SER A 161 32.79 -4.57 9.20
N ALA A 162 33.10 -5.45 8.23
CA ALA A 162 33.18 -5.10 6.81
C ALA A 162 31.80 -5.10 6.10
N ALA A 163 30.81 -5.81 6.66
CA ALA A 163 29.46 -5.85 6.13
C ALA A 163 28.63 -4.60 6.52
N SER A 164 29.04 -3.84 7.55
CA SER A 164 28.28 -2.67 8.00
C SER A 164 28.33 -1.48 7.03
N GLU A 165 29.39 -1.34 6.24
CA GLU A 165 29.45 -0.31 5.19
C GLU A 165 28.57 -0.68 3.98
N SER A 166 28.42 -1.98 3.66
CA SER A 166 27.48 -2.45 2.62
C SER A 166 26.00 -2.41 3.05
N ARG A 167 25.69 -2.26 4.35
CA ARG A 167 24.32 -2.24 4.90
C ARG A 167 23.51 -1.02 4.46
N HIS A 168 24.17 0.10 4.13
CA HIS A 168 23.53 1.38 3.84
C HIS A 168 23.27 1.65 2.35
N ASN A 169 23.56 0.69 1.48
CA ASN A 169 23.43 0.86 0.01
C ASN A 169 22.43 -0.11 -0.64
N LEU A 170 21.65 -0.85 0.14
CA LEU A 170 20.63 -1.75 -0.42
C LEU A 170 19.45 -0.95 -0.95
N SER A 171 19.08 -1.19 -2.22
CA SER A 171 17.88 -0.60 -2.78
C SER A 171 16.62 -1.13 -2.07
N MET A 172 15.52 -0.39 -2.16
CA MET A 172 14.21 -0.85 -1.66
C MET A 172 13.85 -2.24 -2.23
N ARG A 173 14.18 -2.46 -3.51
CA ARG A 173 14.00 -3.76 -4.16
C ARG A 173 14.79 -4.87 -3.50
N ASP A 174 16.08 -4.66 -3.24
CA ASP A 174 16.94 -5.69 -2.64
C ASP A 174 16.45 -6.05 -1.22
N ARG A 175 15.99 -5.04 -0.47
CA ARG A 175 15.37 -5.24 0.85
C ARG A 175 14.12 -6.10 0.75
N ILE A 176 13.24 -5.86 -0.23
CA ILE A 176 12.06 -6.71 -0.46
C ILE A 176 12.47 -8.15 -0.81
N CYS A 177 13.44 -8.33 -1.70
CA CYS A 177 13.92 -9.67 -2.06
C CYS A 177 14.46 -10.44 -0.84
N ASN A 178 15.25 -9.78 0.01
CA ASN A 178 15.76 -10.37 1.24
C ASN A 178 14.65 -10.71 2.23
N LEU A 179 13.69 -9.80 2.42
CA LEU A 179 12.56 -9.99 3.32
C LEU A 179 11.69 -11.18 2.89
N VAL A 180 11.40 -11.30 1.60
CA VAL A 180 10.62 -12.44 1.07
C VAL A 180 11.37 -13.75 1.28
N HIS A 181 12.67 -13.78 1.02
CA HIS A 181 13.49 -14.96 1.26
C HIS A 181 13.49 -15.37 2.74
N GLU A 182 13.66 -14.41 3.65
CA GLU A 182 13.63 -14.64 5.09
C GLU A 182 12.28 -15.19 5.56
N ARG A 183 11.18 -14.52 5.22
CA ARG A 183 9.83 -14.89 5.68
C ARG A 183 9.32 -16.21 5.08
N THR A 184 9.89 -16.65 3.96
CA THR A 184 9.58 -17.96 3.35
C THR A 184 10.57 -19.06 3.74
N ASN A 185 11.44 -18.83 4.73
CA ASN A 185 12.49 -19.77 5.15
C ASN A 185 13.35 -20.27 3.98
N GLY A 186 13.63 -19.37 3.04
CA GLY A 186 14.46 -19.63 1.87
C GLY A 186 13.77 -20.37 0.72
N LYS A 187 12.51 -20.76 0.85
CA LYS A 187 11.77 -21.48 -0.19
C LYS A 187 11.47 -20.63 -1.43
N LEU A 188 11.29 -19.33 -1.25
CA LEU A 188 11.16 -18.37 -2.35
C LEU A 188 12.39 -17.47 -2.38
N ASP A 189 13.30 -17.71 -3.34
CA ASP A 189 14.46 -16.86 -3.57
C ASP A 189 14.33 -16.04 -4.87
N LEU A 190 14.03 -14.76 -4.70
CA LEU A 190 13.90 -13.80 -5.80
C LEU A 190 15.27 -13.35 -6.37
N ARG A 191 16.38 -13.61 -5.64
CA ARG A 191 17.74 -13.20 -6.02
C ARG A 191 18.37 -14.17 -7.02
N SER A 192 18.03 -15.45 -6.91
CA SER A 192 18.56 -16.55 -7.74
C SER A 192 18.35 -16.37 -9.25
N CYS A 193 17.38 -15.55 -9.67
CA CYS A 193 17.16 -15.20 -11.07
C CYS A 193 18.22 -14.28 -11.68
N CYS A 194 19.12 -13.71 -10.87
CA CYS A 194 20.13 -12.75 -11.33
C CYS A 194 21.47 -13.41 -11.72
N SER A 195 21.51 -14.74 -11.94
CA SER A 195 22.76 -15.49 -12.15
C SER A 195 22.84 -16.25 -13.48
N SER A 196 21.86 -16.09 -14.38
CA SER A 196 21.79 -16.80 -15.66
C SER A 196 21.79 -15.83 -16.84
N THR A 197 22.39 -16.20 -17.97
CA THR A 197 22.60 -15.42 -19.20
C THR A 197 21.36 -14.72 -19.79
N ASN A 198 20.15 -15.06 -19.33
CA ASN A 198 18.87 -14.39 -19.64
C ASN A 198 18.35 -13.54 -18.44
N GLU A 199 19.21 -12.70 -17.87
CA GLU A 199 18.97 -11.99 -16.60
C GLU A 199 17.75 -11.07 -16.61
N ARG A 200 17.40 -10.47 -17.76
CA ARG A 200 16.33 -9.46 -17.85
C ARG A 200 14.93 -10.06 -18.06
N GLU A 201 14.87 -11.26 -18.64
CA GLU A 201 13.61 -11.91 -19.04
C GLU A 201 13.00 -12.73 -17.88
N ASN A 202 13.84 -13.34 -17.05
CA ASN A 202 13.41 -14.13 -15.88
C ASN A 202 13.31 -13.33 -14.57
N ARG A 203 13.59 -12.02 -14.60
CA ARG A 203 13.56 -11.18 -13.40
C ARG A 203 12.11 -10.89 -13.02
N ARG A 204 11.73 -11.24 -11.78
CA ARG A 204 10.41 -10.92 -11.23
C ARG A 204 10.20 -9.41 -11.19
N LYS A 205 9.03 -8.93 -11.59
CA LYS A 205 8.69 -7.51 -11.50
C LYS A 205 8.14 -7.23 -10.11
N ILE A 206 8.46 -6.06 -9.56
CA ILE A 206 7.95 -5.63 -8.25
C ILE A 206 7.20 -4.32 -8.46
N ILE A 207 5.87 -4.40 -8.30
CA ILE A 207 4.96 -3.27 -8.45
C ILE A 207 4.55 -2.78 -7.06
N LEU A 208 4.94 -1.56 -6.73
CA LEU A 208 4.61 -0.88 -5.50
C LEU A 208 3.38 0.01 -5.68
N VAL A 209 2.30 -0.30 -4.97
CA VAL A 209 1.12 0.58 -4.81
C VAL A 209 1.29 1.37 -3.53
N THR A 210 1.44 2.69 -3.63
CA THR A 210 1.80 3.57 -2.51
C THR A 210 1.28 5.00 -2.70
N HIS A 211 1.47 5.84 -1.69
CA HIS A 211 1.42 7.30 -1.82
C HIS A 211 2.83 7.88 -1.83
N LEU A 212 3.13 8.69 -2.85
CA LEU A 212 4.36 9.48 -2.89
C LEU A 212 4.27 10.64 -1.90
N MET A 213 5.43 11.19 -1.59
CA MET A 213 5.53 12.48 -0.92
C MET A 213 5.40 13.61 -1.94
N TYR A 214 4.50 14.56 -1.70
CA TYR A 214 4.28 15.73 -2.56
C TYR A 214 4.49 17.01 -1.77
N TYR A 215 5.35 17.91 -2.26
CA TYR A 215 5.75 19.13 -1.54
C TYR A 215 6.22 18.87 -0.08
N GLY A 216 6.86 17.73 0.16
CA GLY A 216 7.30 17.33 1.51
C GLY A 216 6.21 16.71 2.40
N TYR A 217 4.96 16.65 1.92
CA TYR A 217 3.85 16.04 2.65
C TYR A 217 3.57 14.62 2.15
N CYS A 218 3.44 13.67 3.08
CA CYS A 218 3.12 12.28 2.79
C CYS A 218 2.05 11.77 3.75
N PHE A 219 0.97 11.22 3.20
CA PHE A 219 -0.04 10.47 3.94
C PHE A 219 -0.17 9.10 3.29
N ASN A 220 0.46 8.10 3.90
CA ASN A 220 0.56 6.75 3.34
C ASN A 220 0.14 5.69 4.38
N PRO A 221 -1.14 5.30 4.43
CA PRO A 221 -1.63 4.33 5.42
C PRO A 221 -1.26 2.87 5.07
N VAL A 222 -1.07 2.56 3.79
CA VAL A 222 -0.77 1.20 3.32
C VAL A 222 0.06 1.24 2.05
N SER A 223 1.04 0.36 1.95
CA SER A 223 1.81 0.11 0.74
C SER A 223 1.80 -1.38 0.40
N LEU A 224 1.58 -1.70 -0.87
CA LEU A 224 1.48 -3.07 -1.36
C LEU A 224 2.54 -3.31 -2.42
N PHE A 225 3.41 -4.30 -2.21
CA PHE A 225 4.39 -4.74 -3.18
C PHE A 225 3.88 -6.03 -3.82
N PHE A 226 3.46 -5.97 -5.08
CA PHE A 226 3.11 -7.14 -5.86
C PHE A 226 4.36 -7.68 -6.55
N ILE A 227 4.75 -8.90 -6.21
CA ILE A 227 5.82 -9.62 -6.91
C ILE A 227 5.18 -10.43 -8.01
N LEU A 228 5.52 -10.09 -9.26
CA LEU A 228 4.95 -10.68 -10.45
C LEU A 228 5.98 -11.57 -11.13
N LYS A 229 5.58 -12.80 -11.45
CA LYS A 229 6.36 -13.71 -12.30
C LYS A 229 5.83 -13.63 -13.75
N PRO A 230 6.72 -13.67 -14.75
CA PRO A 230 6.28 -13.83 -16.13
C PRO A 230 5.60 -15.19 -16.29
N THR A 231 4.43 -15.20 -16.94
CA THR A 231 3.84 -16.46 -17.41
C THR A 231 4.56 -16.79 -18.70
N ASN A 232 5.55 -17.69 -18.64
CA ASN A 232 6.08 -18.29 -19.86
C ASN A 232 4.87 -18.90 -20.56
N GLY A 233 4.50 -18.36 -21.74
CA GLY A 233 3.45 -18.95 -22.55
C GLY A 233 3.75 -20.44 -22.64
N ASN A 234 2.78 -21.29 -22.25
CA ASN A 234 2.95 -22.72 -22.37
C ASN A 234 3.42 -22.99 -23.80
N ASN A 235 4.68 -23.39 -23.96
CA ASN A 235 5.11 -24.17 -25.10
C ASN A 235 4.48 -25.56 -24.93
N ASP A 236 3.15 -25.63 -24.96
CA ASP A 236 2.48 -26.85 -25.35
C ASP A 236 2.74 -26.94 -26.86
N GLU A 237 3.79 -27.68 -27.21
CA GLU A 237 4.04 -28.13 -28.57
C GLU A 237 2.76 -28.78 -29.11
N GLY A 238 2.04 -28.11 -30.01
CA GLY A 238 1.06 -28.77 -30.87
C GLY A 238 -0.37 -28.20 -30.95
N LYS A 239 -0.61 -26.90 -30.75
CA LYS A 239 -1.86 -26.27 -31.23
C LYS A 239 -1.60 -24.95 -31.96
N GLU A 240 -1.53 -25.04 -33.29
CA GLU A 240 -1.71 -23.91 -34.19
C GLU A 240 -3.17 -23.43 -34.10
N ASP A 241 -3.43 -22.35 -33.38
CA ASP A 241 -4.72 -21.67 -33.46
C ASP A 241 -4.53 -20.16 -33.65
N GLN A 242 -4.76 -19.76 -34.91
CA GLN A 242 -5.14 -18.45 -35.46
C GLN A 242 -4.77 -17.17 -34.67
N TYR A 243 -3.82 -16.43 -35.25
CA TYR A 243 -3.54 -15.01 -34.99
C TYR A 243 -4.83 -14.16 -34.96
N LYS A 244 -5.14 -13.58 -33.81
CA LYS A 244 -5.95 -12.36 -33.71
C LYS A 244 -5.01 -11.16 -33.65
N GLU A 245 -4.83 -10.48 -34.78
CA GLU A 245 -4.24 -9.13 -34.80
C GLU A 245 -5.18 -8.17 -34.06
N GLY A 246 -4.72 -7.54 -32.97
CA GLY A 246 -5.47 -6.42 -32.36
C GLY A 246 -5.20 -6.08 -30.89
N GLU A 247 -4.55 -6.94 -30.10
CA GLU A 247 -4.09 -6.58 -28.75
C GLU A 247 -2.59 -6.86 -28.67
N GLU A 248 -1.78 -5.80 -28.57
CA GLU A 248 -0.38 -5.91 -28.19
C GLU A 248 -0.29 -6.83 -26.96
N GLY A 249 0.42 -7.95 -27.10
CA GLY A 249 0.55 -8.96 -26.06
C GLY A 249 1.08 -8.35 -24.77
N ILE A 250 0.18 -8.12 -23.83
CA ILE A 250 0.54 -7.88 -22.44
C ILE A 250 1.07 -9.23 -21.96
N ASP A 251 2.38 -9.32 -21.70
CA ASP A 251 2.98 -10.45 -20.99
C ASP A 251 2.05 -10.81 -19.83
N ALA A 252 1.39 -11.97 -19.90
CA ALA A 252 0.51 -12.39 -18.83
C ALA A 252 1.38 -12.57 -17.59
N GLU A 253 1.21 -11.72 -16.59
CA GLU A 253 1.98 -11.74 -15.36
C GLU A 253 1.11 -12.28 -14.23
N GLU A 254 1.63 -13.27 -13.50
CA GLU A 254 0.91 -13.86 -12.37
C GLU A 254 1.52 -13.35 -11.06
N ILE A 255 0.67 -13.14 -10.04
CA ILE A 255 1.13 -12.79 -8.70
C ILE A 255 1.83 -14.01 -8.07
N GLU A 256 3.12 -13.88 -7.79
CA GLU A 256 3.91 -14.88 -7.07
C GLU A 256 3.82 -14.67 -5.56
N ALA A 257 3.97 -13.42 -5.09
CA ALA A 257 3.86 -13.05 -3.68
C ALA A 257 3.40 -11.60 -3.52
N ILE A 258 2.92 -11.24 -2.32
CA ILE A 258 2.53 -9.86 -1.99
C ILE A 258 3.19 -9.47 -0.67
N VAL A 259 3.88 -8.33 -0.60
CA VAL A 259 4.30 -7.75 0.69
C VAL A 259 3.35 -6.62 1.04
N VAL A 260 2.80 -6.66 2.26
CA VAL A 260 1.86 -5.67 2.79
C VAL A 260 2.53 -4.90 3.90
N GLU A 261 2.74 -3.62 3.68
CA GLU A 261 3.22 -2.67 4.67
C GLU A 261 2.04 -1.82 5.14
N VAL A 262 1.71 -1.87 6.43
CA VAL A 262 0.64 -1.05 7.01
C VAL A 262 1.25 -0.08 8.01
N SER A 263 0.94 1.20 7.82
CA SER A 263 1.46 2.29 8.64
C SER A 263 0.39 2.82 9.57
N ASN A 264 0.72 2.90 10.87
CA ASN A 264 -0.15 3.44 11.90
C ASN A 264 0.19 4.92 12.18
N THR A 265 -0.43 5.81 11.42
CA THR A 265 -0.17 7.27 11.46
C THR A 265 -1.03 8.01 12.48
N PRO A 266 -0.97 7.59 13.75
CA PRO A 266 -0.68 8.50 14.87
C PRO A 266 0.40 7.99 15.84
N TRP A 267 0.90 6.76 15.67
CA TRP A 267 1.82 6.11 16.62
C TRP A 267 3.20 5.77 16.01
N ASN A 268 3.45 6.19 14.75
CA ASN A 268 4.70 5.94 14.02
C ASN A 268 5.13 4.46 14.04
N GLU A 269 4.16 3.55 14.11
CA GLU A 269 4.36 2.12 14.02
C GLU A 269 4.12 1.65 12.59
N MET A 270 4.89 0.67 12.18
CA MET A 270 4.77 0.03 10.88
C MET A 270 4.81 -1.48 11.07
N SER A 271 3.94 -2.20 10.37
CA SER A 271 3.94 -3.66 10.37
C SER A 271 3.95 -4.19 8.95
N ILE A 272 4.73 -5.25 8.75
CA ILE A 272 5.02 -5.80 7.43
C ILE A 272 4.74 -7.30 7.43
N TYR A 273 4.02 -7.73 6.41
CA TYR A 273 3.59 -9.12 6.20
C TYR A 273 3.98 -9.57 4.79
N VAL A 274 4.58 -10.74 4.68
CA VAL A 274 4.83 -11.41 3.39
C VAL A 274 3.72 -12.44 3.16
N LEU A 275 2.90 -12.21 2.15
CA LEU A 275 1.80 -13.08 1.77
C LEU A 275 2.26 -14.03 0.65
N HIS A 276 2.49 -15.28 1.04
CA HIS A 276 2.92 -16.38 0.17
C HIS A 276 2.55 -17.70 0.87
N PRO A 277 2.18 -18.78 0.17
CA PRO A 277 1.85 -20.07 0.80
C PRO A 277 2.90 -20.61 1.77
N ASP A 278 4.18 -20.39 1.47
CA ASP A 278 5.31 -20.80 2.31
C ASP A 278 5.77 -19.76 3.33
N SER A 279 5.11 -18.60 3.41
CA SER A 279 5.47 -17.55 4.35
C SER A 279 5.01 -17.87 5.76
N VAL A 280 5.87 -17.58 6.76
CA VAL A 280 5.53 -17.66 8.19
C VAL A 280 4.37 -16.75 8.60
N ASP A 281 4.10 -15.71 7.82
CA ASP A 281 3.01 -14.78 8.10
C ASP A 281 1.65 -15.33 7.65
N THR A 282 1.61 -16.29 6.72
CA THR A 282 0.36 -16.74 6.09
C THR A 282 -0.25 -17.93 6.82
N LEU A 283 -1.52 -17.80 7.26
CA LEU A 283 -2.29 -18.90 7.87
C LEU A 283 -3.06 -19.71 6.83
N GLU A 284 -3.68 -19.05 5.86
CA GLU A 284 -4.47 -19.68 4.80
C GLU A 284 -4.26 -18.92 3.49
N HIS A 285 -4.16 -19.65 2.37
CA HIS A 285 -4.13 -19.08 1.03
C HIS A 285 -5.07 -19.84 0.09
N THR A 286 -5.91 -19.11 -0.63
CA THR A 286 -6.83 -19.67 -1.63
C THR A 286 -6.89 -18.78 -2.87
N VAL A 287 -6.98 -19.41 -4.05
CA VAL A 287 -7.02 -18.74 -5.35
C VAL A 287 -8.33 -19.07 -6.07
N TYR A 288 -9.00 -18.05 -6.63
CA TYR A 288 -10.27 -18.20 -7.36
C TYR A 288 -10.16 -17.68 -8.81
N PRO A 289 -10.83 -18.30 -9.80
CA PRO A 289 -11.57 -19.55 -9.70
C PRO A 289 -10.65 -20.70 -9.33
N ARG A 290 -11.13 -21.63 -8.51
CA ARG A 290 -10.34 -22.80 -8.12
C ARG A 290 -10.03 -23.58 -9.40
N ALA A 291 -8.76 -23.98 -9.60
CA ALA A 291 -8.39 -24.82 -10.73
C ALA A 291 -9.37 -26.01 -10.79
N PRO A 292 -9.92 -26.36 -11.96
CA PRO A 292 -10.87 -27.45 -12.06
C PRO A 292 -10.22 -28.70 -11.49
N SER A 293 -10.71 -29.17 -10.35
CA SER A 293 -10.45 -30.52 -9.87
C SER A 293 -10.94 -31.43 -10.98
N SER A 294 -10.04 -32.20 -11.58
CA SER A 294 -10.29 -33.15 -12.68
C SER A 294 -11.70 -33.78 -12.66
N ALA A 295 -12.68 -33.11 -13.28
CA ALA A 295 -14.03 -33.58 -13.57
C ALA A 295 -14.81 -32.53 -14.38
N SER A 296 -15.09 -32.91 -15.64
CA SER A 296 -16.16 -32.45 -16.54
C SER A 296 -16.31 -30.95 -16.88
N PHE A 297 -15.95 -30.67 -18.13
CA PHE A 297 -16.30 -29.51 -18.94
C PHE A 297 -17.82 -29.47 -19.24
N SER A 298 -18.47 -28.32 -19.04
CA SER A 298 -19.66 -27.96 -19.82
C SER A 298 -19.68 -26.46 -20.06
N THR A 299 -19.39 -26.06 -21.30
CA THR A 299 -19.48 -24.69 -21.78
C THR A 299 -20.94 -24.35 -22.04
N THR A 300 -21.50 -23.48 -21.20
CA THR A 300 -22.62 -22.63 -21.63
C THR A 300 -22.18 -21.19 -21.47
N ALA A 301 -21.66 -20.64 -22.57
CA ALA A 301 -21.47 -19.20 -22.72
C ALA A 301 -22.83 -18.53 -22.58
N ASN A 302 -22.96 -17.55 -21.67
CA ASN A 302 -24.01 -16.55 -21.75
C ASN A 302 -23.62 -15.25 -21.03
N ASN A 303 -23.81 -14.17 -21.79
CA ASN A 303 -23.96 -12.76 -21.45
C ASN A 303 -22.70 -11.92 -21.18
N ALA A 304 -22.32 -11.20 -22.25
CA ALA A 304 -21.46 -10.04 -22.28
C ALA A 304 -22.01 -8.91 -21.40
N THR A 305 -21.55 -8.89 -20.15
CA THR A 305 -21.18 -7.66 -19.46
C THR A 305 -19.68 -7.78 -19.25
N THR A 306 -18.91 -6.72 -19.48
CA THR A 306 -17.45 -6.66 -19.37
C THR A 306 -17.01 -7.05 -17.96
N LYS A 307 -16.97 -8.37 -17.69
CA LYS A 307 -16.62 -8.95 -16.40
C LYS A 307 -15.13 -8.78 -16.22
N PHE A 308 -14.77 -8.16 -15.12
CA PHE A 308 -13.41 -8.11 -14.61
C PHE A 308 -12.94 -9.54 -14.30
N ASN A 309 -12.33 -10.21 -15.29
CA ASN A 309 -12.04 -11.64 -15.25
C ASN A 309 -10.62 -11.87 -14.73
N THR A 310 -10.40 -11.52 -13.47
CA THR A 310 -9.09 -11.58 -12.83
C THR A 310 -9.10 -12.59 -11.69
N THR A 311 -8.06 -13.41 -11.62
CA THR A 311 -7.79 -14.32 -10.50
C THR A 311 -7.85 -13.56 -9.16
N ILE A 312 -8.54 -14.14 -8.17
CA ILE A 312 -8.63 -13.59 -6.81
C ILE A 312 -7.67 -14.36 -5.92
N HIS A 313 -6.66 -13.68 -5.39
CA HIS A 313 -5.80 -14.24 -4.35
C HIS A 313 -6.35 -13.85 -2.98
N ARG A 314 -6.68 -14.83 -2.14
CA ARG A 314 -7.17 -14.62 -0.79
C ARG A 314 -6.16 -15.15 0.22
N TYR A 315 -5.77 -14.30 1.15
CA TYR A 315 -4.81 -14.63 2.22
C TYR A 315 -5.43 -14.33 3.58
N ARG A 316 -5.20 -15.23 4.55
CA ARG A 316 -5.54 -14.99 5.96
C ARG A 316 -4.29 -15.02 6.82
N TRP A 317 -4.19 -14.08 7.75
CA TRP A 317 -3.04 -13.99 8.67
C TRP A 317 -3.38 -13.29 9.98
N ARG A 318 -2.47 -13.37 10.95
CA ARG A 318 -2.62 -12.79 12.28
C ARG A 318 -2.35 -11.29 12.29
N LYS A 319 -3.27 -10.49 12.85
CA LYS A 319 -2.99 -9.08 13.15
C LYS A 319 -2.03 -8.97 14.34
N ASN A 320 -0.93 -8.24 14.17
CA ASN A 320 0.12 -8.12 15.19
C ASN A 320 0.31 -6.70 15.77
N PHE A 321 -0.47 -5.70 15.34
CA PHE A 321 -0.42 -4.32 15.86
C PHE A 321 -1.79 -3.64 15.84
N HIS A 322 -1.93 -2.49 16.52
CA HIS A 322 -3.17 -1.72 16.50
C HIS A 322 -3.23 -0.85 15.24
N VAL A 323 -4.41 -0.75 14.62
CA VAL A 323 -4.64 0.13 13.44
C VAL A 323 -5.66 1.23 13.72
N SER A 324 -6.31 1.16 14.88
CA SER A 324 -7.36 2.08 15.29
C SER A 324 -7.53 2.01 16.80
N PRO A 325 -7.78 3.13 17.49
CA PRO A 325 -8.11 3.12 18.91
C PRO A 325 -9.50 2.52 19.21
N PHE A 326 -10.29 2.16 18.19
CA PHE A 326 -11.61 1.53 18.35
C PHE A 326 -11.60 0.04 18.01
N MET A 327 -10.40 -0.55 17.90
CA MET A 327 -10.17 -1.94 17.51
C MET A 327 -9.12 -2.59 18.41
N THR A 328 -9.49 -3.74 18.98
CA THR A 328 -8.61 -4.60 19.79
C THR A 328 -7.61 -5.40 18.92
N MET A 329 -6.78 -6.23 19.57
CA MET A 329 -5.75 -7.06 18.93
C MET A 329 -6.20 -8.47 18.52
N ASP A 330 -7.35 -8.92 18.99
CA ASP A 330 -7.88 -10.28 18.82
C ASP A 330 -8.56 -10.53 17.47
N PHE A 331 -7.92 -10.08 16.38
CA PHE A 331 -8.42 -10.26 15.01
C PHE A 331 -7.43 -11.02 14.13
N ASP A 332 -7.99 -11.76 13.18
CA ASP A 332 -7.28 -12.23 12.00
C ASP A 332 -7.69 -11.37 10.80
N TYR A 333 -6.72 -11.07 9.96
CA TYR A 333 -6.93 -10.47 8.66
C TYR A 333 -7.34 -11.54 7.65
N ASP A 334 -8.27 -11.19 6.77
CA ASP A 334 -8.66 -11.97 5.60
C ASP A 334 -8.80 -11.02 4.42
N TRP A 335 -7.78 -11.01 3.55
CA TRP A 335 -7.66 -10.08 2.44
C TRP A 335 -7.80 -10.78 1.11
N LYS A 336 -8.43 -10.09 0.16
CA LYS A 336 -8.60 -10.51 -1.23
C LYS A 336 -7.97 -9.47 -2.14
N PHE A 337 -7.19 -9.96 -3.11
CA PHE A 337 -6.50 -9.15 -4.10
C PHE A 337 -6.96 -9.55 -5.50
N GLN A 338 -7.29 -8.56 -6.32
CA GLN A 338 -7.54 -8.70 -7.73
C GLN A 338 -6.73 -7.63 -8.45
N VAL A 339 -5.79 -8.04 -9.30
CA VAL A 339 -4.82 -7.13 -9.93
C VAL A 339 -4.80 -7.36 -11.43
N SER A 340 -5.00 -6.31 -12.21
CA SER A 340 -4.75 -6.29 -13.65
C SER A 340 -3.94 -5.06 -14.04
N CYS A 341 -3.53 -4.98 -15.30
CA CYS A 341 -2.76 -3.85 -15.84
C CYS A 341 -3.42 -2.48 -15.62
N ASN A 342 -4.76 -2.43 -15.55
CA ASN A 342 -5.52 -1.17 -15.51
C ASN A 342 -6.41 -1.02 -14.27
N ARG A 343 -6.49 -2.04 -13.39
CA ARG A 343 -7.32 -1.96 -12.17
C ARG A 343 -6.78 -2.85 -11.07
N ILE A 344 -6.80 -2.31 -9.86
CA ILE A 344 -6.40 -3.01 -8.63
C ILE A 344 -7.55 -2.90 -7.65
N LYS A 345 -8.02 -4.05 -7.15
CA LYS A 345 -9.03 -4.12 -6.11
C LYS A 345 -8.49 -4.93 -4.94
N VAL A 346 -8.58 -4.33 -3.76
CA VAL A 346 -8.17 -4.95 -2.50
C VAL A 346 -9.31 -4.82 -1.51
N GLU A 347 -9.66 -5.93 -0.87
CA GLU A 347 -10.65 -5.99 0.20
C GLU A 347 -10.00 -6.67 1.40
N ALA A 348 -9.95 -5.98 2.52
CA ALA A 348 -9.44 -6.43 3.79
C ALA A 348 -10.58 -6.59 4.79
N THR A 349 -10.76 -7.79 5.32
CA THR A 349 -11.71 -8.05 6.41
C THR A 349 -10.98 -8.38 7.70
N MET A 350 -11.54 -7.94 8.82
CA MET A 350 -11.08 -8.29 10.16
C MET A 350 -12.13 -9.18 10.83
N ILE A 351 -11.70 -10.39 11.16
CA ILE A 351 -12.53 -11.44 11.76
C ILE A 351 -12.06 -11.63 13.19
N ARG A 352 -12.97 -11.47 14.16
CA ARG A 352 -12.65 -11.68 15.57
C ARG A 352 -12.54 -13.17 15.84
N ARG A 353 -11.54 -13.55 16.62
CA ARG A 353 -11.45 -14.93 17.11
C ARG A 353 -12.54 -15.19 18.15
N PRO A 354 -13.10 -16.41 18.20
CA PRO A 354 -13.83 -16.87 19.37
C PRO A 354 -12.91 -16.71 20.59
N LEU A 355 -13.46 -16.19 21.70
CA LEU A 355 -12.76 -16.22 22.98
C LEU A 355 -12.68 -17.69 23.39
N ASP A 356 -11.48 -18.19 23.72
CA ASP A 356 -11.38 -19.42 24.50
C ASP A 356 -12.01 -19.08 25.86
N ASP A 357 -13.21 -19.59 26.13
CA ASP A 357 -13.97 -19.41 27.38
C ASP A 357 -13.32 -20.15 28.57
N GLY A 358 -12.02 -19.89 28.82
CA GLY A 358 -11.21 -20.68 29.73
C GLY A 358 -10.25 -19.95 30.65
N VAL A 359 -9.97 -18.65 30.49
CA VAL A 359 -9.08 -17.95 31.44
C VAL A 359 -9.57 -16.54 31.72
N GLY A 360 -9.93 -16.33 32.98
CA GLY A 360 -10.34 -15.05 33.54
C GLY A 360 -9.27 -13.97 33.43
N GLN A 361 -9.76 -12.75 33.67
CA GLN A 361 -9.02 -11.50 33.81
C GLN A 361 -7.57 -11.62 34.26
N GLY A 362 -6.73 -10.86 33.55
CA GLY A 362 -5.28 -10.80 33.69
C GLY A 362 -4.74 -10.81 35.12
N LEU A 363 -3.88 -11.79 35.37
CA LEU A 363 -2.69 -11.64 36.18
C LEU A 363 -1.49 -11.83 35.26
N VAL A 364 -0.61 -10.83 35.29
CA VAL A 364 0.68 -10.75 34.62
C VAL A 364 1.55 -11.95 35.03
N VAL A 365 2.14 -12.68 34.08
CA VAL A 365 3.46 -13.34 34.25
C VAL A 365 4.18 -13.43 32.89
N GLU A 366 5.49 -13.26 33.00
CA GLU A 366 6.57 -13.19 32.02
C GLU A 366 6.83 -14.48 31.21
N LYS A 367 7.57 -14.25 30.12
CA LYS A 367 8.53 -15.10 29.37
C LYS A 367 8.65 -16.62 29.62
N GLU A 368 8.82 -17.25 28.45
CA GLU A 368 9.75 -18.34 28.06
C GLU A 368 9.23 -19.76 27.76
N GLU A 369 9.56 -20.14 26.51
CA GLU A 369 9.99 -21.43 25.96
C GLU A 369 9.05 -22.65 25.74
N ASN A 370 9.19 -23.16 24.51
CA ASN A 370 9.09 -24.55 24.04
C ASN A 370 7.81 -25.36 24.32
N VAL A 371 6.98 -25.55 23.28
CA VAL A 371 6.37 -26.86 23.00
C VAL A 371 6.23 -27.08 21.49
N LYS A 372 6.98 -28.06 20.98
CA LYS A 372 6.65 -28.80 19.76
C LYS A 372 5.45 -29.69 20.07
N SER A 373 4.34 -29.54 19.36
CA SER A 373 3.44 -30.65 19.06
C SER A 373 2.47 -30.27 17.95
N ALA A 374 2.61 -30.97 16.84
CA ALA A 374 1.61 -31.05 15.80
C ALA A 374 0.35 -31.70 16.39
N ASN A 375 -0.79 -31.03 16.27
CA ASN A 375 -2.09 -31.67 16.45
C ASN A 375 -3.00 -31.26 15.29
N THR A 376 -3.48 -32.31 14.62
CA THR A 376 -4.54 -32.38 13.63
C THR A 376 -5.68 -31.40 13.95
N PHE A 377 -5.91 -30.44 13.05
CA PHE A 377 -7.08 -29.56 13.11
C PHE A 377 -8.33 -30.35 12.72
N ASP A 378 -9.02 -30.89 13.73
CA ASP A 378 -10.36 -31.44 13.57
C ASP A 378 -11.35 -30.31 13.28
N ASN A 379 -12.02 -30.47 12.14
CA ASN A 379 -12.91 -29.51 11.52
C ASN A 379 -14.31 -29.58 12.15
N LYS A 380 -14.52 -28.96 13.31
CA LYS A 380 -15.85 -28.79 13.94
C LYS A 380 -15.88 -27.57 14.88
N ASN A 381 -16.02 -26.37 14.31
CA ASN A 381 -16.72 -25.19 14.90
C ASN A 381 -16.50 -23.94 14.02
N THR A 382 -17.14 -23.91 12.84
CA THR A 382 -17.06 -22.79 11.88
C THR A 382 -18.07 -21.66 12.13
N ASN A 383 -18.87 -21.72 13.20
CA ASN A 383 -20.03 -20.84 13.40
C ASN A 383 -19.79 -19.57 14.24
N ASP A 384 -18.60 -19.33 14.80
CA ASP A 384 -18.39 -18.17 15.70
C ASP A 384 -17.29 -17.19 15.26
N SER A 385 -16.85 -17.29 14.00
CA SER A 385 -15.97 -16.28 13.40
C SER A 385 -16.77 -15.02 13.07
N GLN A 386 -16.53 -13.96 13.84
CA GLN A 386 -17.34 -12.74 13.79
C GLN A 386 -16.69 -11.66 12.91
N LEU A 387 -17.34 -11.27 11.81
CA LEU A 387 -16.89 -10.14 10.99
C LEU A 387 -17.09 -8.81 11.75
N TYR A 388 -16.02 -8.05 11.94
CA TYR A 388 -16.05 -6.78 12.66
C TYR A 388 -15.85 -5.57 11.77
N PHE A 389 -14.98 -5.70 10.78
CA PHE A 389 -14.59 -4.58 9.95
C PHE A 389 -14.24 -5.03 8.54
N THR A 390 -14.53 -4.19 7.57
CA THR A 390 -14.14 -4.34 6.18
C THR A 390 -13.62 -3.00 5.70
N ALA A 391 -12.42 -2.99 5.13
CA ALA A 391 -11.92 -1.86 4.37
C ALA A 391 -11.39 -2.34 3.04
N GLY A 392 -11.32 -1.44 2.08
CA GLY A 392 -10.79 -1.80 0.79
C GLY A 392 -10.74 -0.62 -0.14
N PHE A 393 -10.17 -0.85 -1.30
CA PHE A 393 -10.16 0.11 -2.37
C PHE A 393 -10.31 -0.58 -3.71
N ASP A 394 -10.90 0.15 -4.65
CA ASP A 394 -11.06 -0.24 -6.04
C ASP A 394 -10.58 0.93 -6.88
N ILE A 395 -9.40 0.76 -7.47
CA ILE A 395 -8.66 1.82 -8.15
C ILE A 395 -8.38 1.42 -9.59
N GLN A 396 -8.48 2.39 -10.50
CA GLN A 396 -8.31 2.20 -11.94
C GLN A 396 -7.27 3.18 -12.47
N ARG A 397 -6.54 2.76 -13.49
CA ARG A 397 -5.53 3.58 -14.14
C ARG A 397 -6.16 4.85 -14.69
N THR A 398 -5.59 6.01 -14.35
CA THR A 398 -6.18 7.32 -14.67
C THR A 398 -6.19 7.60 -16.18
N ASN A 399 -5.26 6.98 -16.93
CA ASN A 399 -5.21 7.03 -18.40
C ASN A 399 -5.18 5.60 -18.96
N LEU A 400 -6.12 5.28 -19.85
CA LEU A 400 -6.14 4.02 -20.60
C LEU A 400 -5.14 4.01 -21.77
N HIS A 401 -4.66 5.19 -22.19
CA HIS A 401 -3.66 5.34 -23.25
C HIS A 401 -2.24 5.46 -22.69
N PRO A 402 -1.21 5.04 -23.45
CA PRO A 402 0.18 5.22 -23.09
C PRO A 402 0.50 6.69 -22.74
N PRO A 403 1.45 6.93 -21.82
CA PRO A 403 1.85 8.28 -21.45
C PRO A 403 2.22 9.13 -22.69
N THR A 404 1.38 10.11 -23.02
CA THR A 404 1.62 11.03 -24.15
C THR A 404 2.63 12.12 -23.76
N PHE A 405 3.02 12.96 -24.72
CA PHE A 405 3.82 14.16 -24.41
C PHE A 405 3.18 15.12 -23.39
N LYS A 406 1.86 15.02 -23.14
CA LYS A 406 1.14 15.82 -22.13
C LYS A 406 1.16 15.20 -20.73
N TYR A 407 1.76 14.02 -20.55
CA TYR A 407 1.79 13.30 -19.29
C TYR A 407 2.29 14.14 -18.09
N PRO A 408 3.37 14.93 -18.19
CA PRO A 408 3.82 15.76 -17.07
C PRO A 408 2.78 16.80 -16.61
N LEU A 409 1.97 17.34 -17.54
CA LEU A 409 0.93 18.30 -17.20
C LEU A 409 -0.24 17.64 -16.46
N GLN A 410 -0.62 16.42 -16.87
CA GLN A 410 -1.62 15.63 -16.15
C GLN A 410 -1.15 15.32 -14.72
N LEU A 411 0.13 14.96 -14.57
CA LEU A 411 0.74 14.69 -13.30
C LEU A 411 0.74 15.93 -12.39
N ALA A 412 1.06 17.12 -12.92
CA ALA A 412 0.98 18.37 -12.16
C ALA A 412 -0.41 18.62 -11.55
N PHE A 413 -1.49 18.30 -12.26
CA PHE A 413 -2.85 18.42 -11.71
C PHE A 413 -3.15 17.42 -10.58
N ILE A 414 -2.57 16.22 -10.62
CA ILE A 414 -2.68 15.24 -9.54
C ILE A 414 -1.91 15.74 -8.31
N ILE A 415 -0.66 16.17 -8.50
CA ILE A 415 0.20 16.70 -7.43
C ILE A 415 -0.47 17.85 -6.69
N LEU A 416 -1.09 18.79 -7.43
CA LEU A 416 -1.75 19.96 -6.82
C LEU A 416 -2.97 19.60 -5.99
N ARG A 417 -3.72 18.58 -6.40
CA ARG A 417 -4.94 18.15 -5.71
C ARG A 417 -4.67 17.26 -4.51
N PHE A 418 -3.64 16.42 -4.59
CA PHE A 418 -3.45 15.31 -3.67
C PHE A 418 -3.25 15.73 -2.19
N PRO A 419 -2.37 16.70 -1.84
CA PRO A 419 -2.21 17.15 -0.46
C PRO A 419 -3.50 17.73 0.14
N ILE A 420 -4.25 18.49 -0.67
CA ILE A 420 -5.53 19.07 -0.26
C ILE A 420 -6.54 17.96 0.05
N TYR A 421 -6.64 16.96 -0.83
CA TYR A 421 -7.50 15.80 -0.59
C TYR A 421 -7.09 15.04 0.66
N CYS A 422 -5.79 14.77 0.86
CA CYS A 422 -5.31 14.07 2.05
C CYS A 422 -5.64 14.81 3.34
N PHE A 423 -5.47 16.14 3.35
CA PHE A 423 -5.84 16.98 4.49
C PHE A 423 -7.35 16.91 4.78
N ILE A 424 -8.20 17.05 3.76
CA ILE A 424 -9.66 16.94 3.89
C ILE A 424 -10.04 15.55 4.42
N ILE A 425 -9.46 14.49 3.86
CA ILE A 425 -9.71 13.10 4.28
C ILE A 425 -9.29 12.91 5.73
N GLN A 426 -8.13 13.42 6.16
CA GLN A 426 -7.70 13.36 7.55
C GLN A 426 -8.71 14.04 8.48
N LEU A 427 -9.15 15.25 8.18
CA LEU A 427 -10.19 15.90 8.99
C LEU A 427 -11.48 15.07 9.02
N TRP A 428 -11.86 14.49 7.89
CA TRP A 428 -13.07 13.69 7.78
C TRP A 428 -12.99 12.38 8.58
N ILE A 429 -11.90 11.60 8.48
CA ILE A 429 -11.75 10.36 9.27
C ILE A 429 -11.75 10.63 10.77
N HIS A 430 -11.20 11.77 11.21
CA HIS A 430 -11.26 12.18 12.62
C HIS A 430 -12.68 12.57 13.03
N TYR A 431 -13.45 13.21 12.14
CA TYR A 431 -14.88 13.46 12.36
C TYR A 431 -15.70 12.16 12.44
N GLU A 432 -15.43 11.16 11.59
CA GLU A 432 -16.06 9.84 11.67
C GLU A 432 -15.69 9.12 12.99
N ALA A 433 -14.43 9.19 13.41
CA ALA A 433 -13.97 8.70 14.71
C ALA A 433 -14.70 9.38 15.88
N PHE A 434 -14.89 10.69 15.84
CA PHE A 434 -15.67 11.42 16.84
C PHE A 434 -17.14 10.97 16.88
N LYS A 435 -17.76 10.72 15.71
CA LYS A 435 -19.12 10.14 15.67
C LYS A 435 -19.19 8.75 16.29
N LEU A 436 -18.15 7.92 16.17
CA LEU A 436 -18.09 6.62 16.83
C LEU A 436 -18.04 6.76 18.36
N LEU A 437 -17.25 7.71 18.86
CA LEU A 437 -17.22 8.05 20.29
C LEU A 437 -18.59 8.46 20.82
N MET A 438 -19.26 9.36 20.09
CA MET A 438 -20.63 9.80 20.43
C MET A 438 -21.66 8.65 20.40
N LYS A 439 -21.37 7.57 19.67
CA LYS A 439 -22.19 6.35 19.61
C LYS A 439 -21.87 5.33 20.71
N GLY A 440 -21.00 5.69 21.68
CA GLY A 440 -20.64 4.82 22.80
C GLY A 440 -19.65 3.70 22.43
N VAL A 441 -18.91 3.87 21.33
CA VAL A 441 -17.86 2.90 20.98
C VAL A 441 -16.66 3.09 21.90
N GLN A 442 -16.25 2.00 22.55
CA GLN A 442 -15.12 2.01 23.48
C GLN A 442 -13.83 2.46 22.79
N PHE A 443 -13.18 3.46 23.38
CA PHE A 443 -11.83 3.88 23.05
C PHE A 443 -10.83 3.00 23.81
N ILE A 444 -9.86 2.46 23.09
CA ILE A 444 -8.80 1.60 23.61
C ILE A 444 -7.50 2.42 23.53
N PRO A 445 -6.91 2.80 24.67
CA PRO A 445 -5.63 3.49 24.68
C PRO A 445 -4.55 2.56 24.12
N HIS A 446 -3.66 3.13 23.32
CA HIS A 446 -2.54 2.39 22.74
C HIS A 446 -1.55 1.96 23.85
N PRO A 447 -0.90 0.80 23.75
CA PRO A 447 0.18 0.43 24.67
C PRO A 447 1.24 1.54 24.79
N GLN A 448 1.70 1.76 26.03
CA GLN A 448 2.60 2.86 26.39
C GLN A 448 3.92 2.79 25.62
N GLY A 449 4.35 3.92 25.05
CA GLY A 449 5.69 4.07 24.43
C GLY A 449 5.71 4.48 22.96
N SER A 450 4.59 4.41 22.23
CA SER A 450 4.51 4.77 20.79
C SER A 450 3.73 6.05 20.51
N GLU A 451 3.39 6.84 21.53
CA GLU A 451 2.62 8.07 21.35
C GLU A 451 3.43 9.17 20.65
N THR A 452 2.95 9.65 19.50
CA THR A 452 3.45 10.89 18.91
C THR A 452 3.00 12.11 19.72
N GLY A 453 3.66 13.27 19.54
CA GLY A 453 3.23 14.52 20.19
C GLY A 453 1.76 14.88 19.88
N ALA A 454 1.27 14.57 18.69
CA ALA A 454 -0.13 14.74 18.31
C ALA A 454 -1.06 13.77 19.05
N SER A 455 -0.68 12.49 19.17
CA SER A 455 -1.43 11.48 19.92
C SER A 455 -1.54 11.84 21.40
N ARG A 456 -0.45 12.34 22.02
CA ARG A 456 -0.47 12.86 23.40
C ARG A 456 -1.42 14.03 23.60
N ALA A 457 -1.45 14.98 22.66
CA ALA A 457 -2.33 16.13 22.71
C ALA A 457 -3.81 15.71 22.60
N ILE A 458 -4.13 14.81 21.68
CA ILE A 458 -5.48 14.25 21.53
C ILE A 458 -5.89 13.51 22.81
N ALA A 459 -5.02 12.64 23.35
CA ALA A 459 -5.28 11.93 24.60
C ALA A 459 -5.53 12.90 25.77
N ALA A 460 -4.73 13.97 25.90
CA ALA A 460 -4.91 14.97 26.94
C ALA A 460 -6.26 15.71 26.84
N VAL A 461 -6.69 16.06 25.62
CA VAL A 461 -8.00 16.69 25.37
C VAL A 461 -9.15 15.72 25.66
N MET A 462 -8.99 14.44 25.31
CA MET A 462 -10.06 13.45 25.43
C MET A 462 -10.22 12.85 26.83
N ARG A 463 -9.16 12.81 27.66
CA ARG A 463 -9.20 12.29 29.04
C ARG A 463 -10.36 12.84 29.90
N PRO A 464 -10.62 14.16 29.99
CA PRO A 464 -11.74 14.67 30.77
C PRO A 464 -13.11 14.27 30.19
N ILE A 465 -13.22 14.16 28.86
CA ILE A 465 -14.44 13.70 28.19
C ILE A 465 -14.71 12.24 28.54
N PHE A 466 -13.67 11.39 28.51
CA PHE A 466 -13.78 9.98 28.89
C PHE A 466 -14.18 9.80 30.36
N GLY A 467 -13.58 10.56 31.27
CA GLY A 467 -13.96 10.53 32.69
C GLY A 467 -15.44 10.91 32.90
N ALA A 468 -15.95 11.90 32.16
CA ALA A 468 -17.36 12.26 32.21
C ALA A 468 -18.28 11.17 31.64
N MET A 469 -17.89 10.52 30.54
CA MET A 469 -18.65 9.41 29.93
C MET A 469 -18.70 8.18 30.85
N GLU A 470 -17.60 7.82 31.50
CA GLU A 470 -17.54 6.70 32.45
C GLU A 470 -18.43 6.96 33.67
N VAL A 471 -18.40 8.17 34.23
CA VAL A 471 -19.31 8.59 35.31
C VAL A 471 -20.77 8.54 34.86
N ALA A 472 -21.08 8.95 33.63
CA ALA A 472 -22.42 8.89 33.06
C ALA A 472 -22.90 7.43 32.87
N GLU A 473 -22.04 6.52 32.42
CA GLU A 473 -22.37 5.09 32.32
C GLU A 473 -22.57 4.43 33.69
N ILE A 474 -21.74 4.76 34.69
CA ILE A 474 -21.92 4.30 36.08
C ILE A 474 -23.24 4.83 36.67
N TRP A 475 -23.59 6.08 36.36
CA TRP A 475 -24.84 6.69 36.82
C TRP A 475 -26.06 6.07 36.14
N TRP A 476 -25.99 5.83 34.83
CA TRP A 476 -27.04 5.21 34.03
C TRP A 476 -27.26 3.72 34.37
N SER A 477 -26.19 2.97 34.61
CA SER A 477 -26.28 1.57 35.07
C SER A 477 -26.88 1.47 36.47
N ARG A 478 -26.52 2.37 37.39
CA ARG A 478 -27.16 2.48 38.72
C ARG A 478 -28.65 2.81 38.62
N TRP A 479 -29.06 3.70 37.71
CA TRP A 479 -30.48 4.00 37.49
C TRP A 479 -31.23 2.76 36.96
N LYS A 480 -30.73 2.07 35.94
CA LYS A 480 -31.35 0.83 35.42
C LYS A 480 -31.46 -0.27 36.48
N SER A 481 -30.48 -0.39 37.38
CA SER A 481 -30.53 -1.36 38.49
C SER A 481 -31.62 -1.04 39.52
N ARG A 482 -31.94 0.25 39.72
CA ARG A 482 -33.04 0.70 40.60
C ARG A 482 -34.43 0.51 39.99
N GLY A 483 -34.55 0.37 38.67
CA GLY A 483 -35.81 0.13 37.96
C GLY A 483 -36.27 -1.33 37.90
N ARG A 484 -35.44 -2.30 38.35
CA ARG A 484 -35.74 -3.75 38.31
C ARG A 484 -35.98 -4.40 39.68
N GLY A 485 -36.04 -3.61 40.75
CA GLY A 485 -36.16 -4.11 42.13
C GLY A 485 -37.55 -3.97 42.78
N GLY A 486 -38.60 -3.71 42.01
CA GLY A 486 -39.89 -3.24 42.53
C GLY A 486 -41.13 -4.03 42.09
N GLU A 487 -41.10 -5.37 42.07
CA GLU A 487 -42.36 -6.14 42.00
C GLU A 487 -42.18 -7.59 42.48
N CYS A 488 -42.30 -7.79 43.79
CA CYS A 488 -42.85 -8.99 44.43
C CYS A 488 -42.87 -8.77 45.94
N LYS A 489 -44.00 -8.29 46.47
CA LYS A 489 -44.39 -8.57 47.86
C LYS A 489 -45.75 -9.25 47.84
N SER A 490 -45.75 -10.40 48.51
CA SER A 490 -46.78 -11.40 48.65
C SER A 490 -48.13 -10.85 49.10
N LYS A 491 -49.20 -11.38 48.50
CA LYS A 491 -50.45 -11.63 49.22
C LYS A 491 -50.40 -13.08 49.68
N ASP A 492 -50.29 -13.29 50.99
CA ASP A 492 -50.77 -14.49 51.68
C ASP A 492 -50.93 -14.13 53.17
N ALA A 493 -52.04 -14.64 53.74
CA ALA A 493 -52.60 -14.48 55.09
C ALA A 493 -53.40 -13.19 55.36
#